data_AF-A0A5C9BD12-F1
#
_entry.id   AF-A0A5C9BD12-F1
#
_cell.length_a   1.000
_cell.length_b   1.000
_cell.length_c   1.000
_cell.angle_alpha   90.00
_cell.angle_beta   90.00
_cell.angle_gamma   90.00
#
_symmetry.space_group_name_H-M   'P 1'
#
loop_
_entity.id
_entity.type
_entity.pdbx_description
1 polymer ?
#
loop_
_entity_poly.entity_id
_entity_poly.type
_entity_poly.pdbx_seq_one_letter_code
_entity_poly.pdbx_strand_id
1 'polypeptide(L)'
;MSEAGTSTHETPPSDLGRWFSIILVSLAVVLSIVAVGLTIVHSQSGLFVVVANHQSSVAKDVVVFVVGETIKLGDISSNEQRRVKIHPISGQQIEIEFTDGSGKRDRHSFEHEFQPNFHGELEFRLLDGAVGCANLTEPP
;
A
#
# COMPACT_ATOMS: atom_id res chain seq x y z
N MET A 1 -61.01 46.79 37.27
CA MET A 1 -59.83 46.11 37.87
C MET A 1 -59.46 44.99 36.93
N SER A 2 -58.26 45.08 36.35
CA SER A 2 -57.73 44.17 35.35
C SER A 2 -56.97 43.03 36.01
N GLU A 3 -57.21 41.79 35.58
CA GLU A 3 -56.22 40.71 35.68
C GLU A 3 -56.02 40.15 34.28
N ALA A 4 -54.91 40.55 33.66
CA ALA A 4 -54.47 40.02 32.38
C ALA A 4 -53.61 38.77 32.68
N GLY A 5 -54.16 37.59 32.41
CA GLY A 5 -53.41 36.33 32.45
C GLY A 5 -52.45 36.24 31.28
N THR A 6 -51.15 36.27 31.57
CA THR A 6 -50.08 36.07 30.58
C THR A 6 -50.00 34.58 30.24
N SER A 7 -50.49 34.21 29.05
CA SER A 7 -50.31 32.86 28.50
C SER A 7 -48.89 32.73 27.94
N THR A 8 -48.05 31.98 28.66
CA THR A 8 -46.72 31.58 28.20
C THR A 8 -46.89 30.51 27.12
N HIS A 9 -46.63 30.87 25.86
CA HIS A 9 -46.63 29.96 24.72
C HIS A 9 -45.35 29.11 24.75
N GLU A 10 -45.43 27.90 25.30
CA GLU A 10 -44.33 26.93 25.27
C GLU A 10 -44.20 26.35 23.85
N THR A 11 -43.09 26.63 23.18
CA THR A 11 -42.71 25.97 21.92
C THR A 11 -42.38 24.50 22.16
N PRO A 12 -42.93 23.55 21.37
CA PRO A 12 -42.64 22.13 21.55
C PRO A 12 -41.16 21.84 21.23
N PRO A 13 -40.51 20.94 21.98
CA PRO A 13 -39.12 20.58 21.74
C PRO A 13 -38.97 19.87 20.39
N SER A 14 -38.01 20.33 19.60
CA SER A 14 -37.73 19.86 18.23
C SER A 14 -37.02 18.50 18.23
N ASP A 15 -37.73 17.44 18.60
CA ASP A 15 -37.23 16.05 18.54
C ASP A 15 -36.81 15.63 17.11
N LEU A 16 -37.37 16.25 16.07
CA LEU A 16 -37.02 16.04 14.66
C LEU A 16 -35.52 16.23 14.38
N GLY A 17 -34.88 17.24 14.97
CA GLY A 17 -33.45 17.51 14.74
C GLY A 17 -32.54 16.40 15.27
N ARG A 18 -32.95 15.72 16.34
CA ARG A 18 -32.21 14.60 16.93
C ARG A 18 -32.28 13.37 16.05
N TRP A 19 -33.45 13.07 15.47
CA TRP A 19 -33.63 11.94 14.55
C TRP A 19 -32.89 12.13 13.22
N PHE A 20 -32.92 13.34 12.65
CA PHE A 20 -32.14 13.64 11.44
C PHE A 20 -30.63 13.50 11.67
N SER A 21 -30.14 13.91 12.84
CA SER A 21 -28.73 13.76 13.21
C SER A 21 -28.31 12.29 13.31
N ILE A 22 -29.15 11.42 13.88
CA ILE A 22 -28.88 9.98 13.97
C ILE A 22 -28.80 9.36 12.57
N ILE A 23 -29.74 9.67 11.68
CA ILE A 23 -29.77 9.15 10.31
C ILE A 23 -28.51 9.57 9.52
N LEU A 24 -28.11 10.84 9.64
CA LEU A 24 -26.90 11.37 9.00
C LEU A 24 -25.63 10.68 9.50
N VAL A 25 -25.51 10.47 10.81
CA VAL A 25 -24.36 9.78 11.40
C VAL A 25 -24.31 8.32 10.96
N SER A 26 -25.44 7.60 10.99
CA SER A 26 -25.50 6.22 10.53
C SER A 26 -25.12 6.07 9.05
N LEU A 27 -25.60 6.98 8.19
CA LEU A 27 -25.25 6.97 6.76
C LEU A 27 -23.75 7.24 6.53
N ALA A 28 -23.17 8.20 7.27
CA ALA A 28 -21.75 8.51 7.19
C ALA A 28 -20.86 7.34 7.64
N VAL A 29 -21.28 6.60 8.67
CA VAL A 29 -20.59 5.39 9.14
C VAL A 29 -20.65 4.29 8.09
N VAL A 30 -21.81 4.02 7.50
CA VAL A 30 -21.95 3.01 6.43
C VAL A 30 -21.09 3.37 5.22
N LEU A 31 -21.11 4.63 4.77
CA LEU A 31 -20.27 5.09 3.66
C LEU A 31 -18.78 4.95 3.96
N SER A 32 -18.36 5.24 5.20
CA SER A 32 -16.97 5.07 5.62
C SER A 32 -16.56 3.59 5.61
N ILE A 33 -17.43 2.69 6.06
CA ILE A 33 -17.18 1.24 6.02
C ILE A 33 -17.05 0.75 4.57
N VAL A 34 -17.93 1.20 3.68
CA VAL A 34 -17.86 0.85 2.25
C VAL A 34 -16.59 1.39 1.59
N ALA A 35 -16.22 2.64 1.89
CA ALA A 35 -15.00 3.25 1.36
C ALA A 35 -13.73 2.48 1.82
N VAL A 36 -13.67 2.11 3.11
CA VAL A 36 -12.59 1.28 3.65
C VAL A 36 -12.61 -0.13 3.05
N GLY A 37 -13.79 -0.72 2.85
CA GLY A 37 -13.92 -2.02 2.21
C GLY A 37 -13.41 -2.02 0.76
N LEU A 38 -13.73 -0.97 0.00
CA LEU A 38 -13.32 -0.82 -1.40
C LEU A 38 -11.81 -0.59 -1.54
N THR A 39 -11.18 0.15 -0.63
CA THR A 39 -9.71 0.31 -0.64
C THR A 39 -8.97 -0.98 -0.31
N ILE A 40 -9.52 -1.83 0.55
CA ILE A 40 -8.94 -3.14 0.86
C ILE A 40 -9.05 -4.10 -0.33
N VAL A 41 -10.20 -4.14 -1.02
CA VAL A 41 -10.43 -5.06 -2.15
C VAL A 41 -9.59 -4.70 -3.38
N HIS A 42 -9.44 -3.41 -3.71
CA HIS A 42 -8.51 -2.99 -4.78
C HIS A 42 -7.06 -3.32 -4.45
N SER A 43 -6.73 -3.55 -3.18
CA SER A 43 -5.38 -3.91 -2.76
C SER A 43 -5.10 -5.43 -2.83
N GLN A 44 -5.98 -6.26 -3.38
CA GLN A 44 -5.74 -7.72 -3.44
C GLN A 44 -5.06 -8.22 -4.73
N SER A 45 -5.08 -7.46 -5.83
CA SER A 45 -4.29 -7.79 -7.03
C SER A 45 -2.94 -7.10 -7.04
N GLY A 46 -1.88 -7.86 -7.33
CA GLY A 46 -0.52 -7.32 -7.44
C GLY A 46 0.57 -8.33 -7.14
N LEU A 47 1.75 -8.02 -7.66
CA LEU A 47 2.99 -8.75 -7.46
C LEU A 47 3.73 -8.12 -6.28
N PHE A 48 4.14 -8.94 -5.32
CA PHE A 48 5.04 -8.48 -4.27
C PHE A 48 6.47 -8.66 -4.72
N VAL A 49 7.24 -7.57 -4.77
CA VAL A 49 8.69 -7.62 -4.94
C VAL A 49 9.31 -7.57 -3.56
N VAL A 50 10.06 -8.62 -3.22
CA VAL A 50 10.84 -8.71 -1.99
C VAL A 50 12.31 -8.54 -2.35
N VAL A 51 12.99 -7.61 -1.69
CA VAL A 51 14.45 -7.44 -1.80
C VAL A 51 15.07 -7.84 -0.48
N ALA A 52 15.74 -8.98 -0.47
CA ALA A 52 16.43 -9.55 0.69
C ALA A 52 17.93 -9.29 0.56
N ASN A 53 18.51 -8.61 1.56
CA ASN A 53 19.94 -8.37 1.60
C ASN A 53 20.65 -9.52 2.33
N HIS A 54 21.29 -10.40 1.57
CA HIS A 54 22.14 -11.48 2.09
C HIS A 54 23.63 -11.13 2.01
N GLN A 55 23.96 -9.89 1.64
CA GLN A 55 25.33 -9.38 1.67
C GLN A 55 25.81 -9.24 3.11
N SER A 56 27.12 -9.28 3.30
CA SER A 56 27.74 -9.00 4.60
C SER A 56 27.65 -7.52 5.01
N SER A 57 27.35 -6.63 4.05
CA SER A 57 27.23 -5.18 4.25
C SER A 57 25.79 -4.67 4.07
N VAL A 58 25.53 -3.43 4.51
CA VAL A 58 24.30 -2.70 4.20
C VAL A 58 24.23 -2.42 2.70
N ALA A 59 23.11 -2.76 2.07
CA ALA A 59 22.77 -2.32 0.72
C ALA A 59 22.13 -0.93 0.82
N LYS A 60 22.77 0.09 0.25
CA LYS A 60 22.33 1.48 0.36
C LYS A 60 21.53 1.93 -0.85
N ASP A 61 20.66 2.91 -0.65
CA ASP A 61 19.89 3.54 -1.72
C ASP A 61 19.19 2.52 -2.63
N VAL A 62 18.56 1.50 -2.04
CA VAL A 62 17.90 0.45 -2.83
C VAL A 62 16.67 1.03 -3.51
N VAL A 63 16.60 0.88 -4.83
CA VAL A 63 15.51 1.34 -5.69
C VAL A 63 15.05 0.20 -6.59
N VAL A 64 13.73 -0.01 -6.64
CA VAL A 64 13.09 -0.90 -7.60
C VAL A 64 12.49 -0.03 -8.70
N PHE A 65 12.84 -0.33 -9.94
CA PHE A 65 12.25 0.26 -11.13
C PHE A 65 11.32 -0.75 -11.77
N VAL A 66 10.10 -0.30 -12.03
CA VAL A 66 9.07 -1.03 -12.76
C VAL A 66 8.62 -0.11 -13.89
N VAL A 67 8.16 -0.66 -15.01
CA VAL A 67 7.69 0.19 -16.13
C VAL A 67 6.62 1.17 -15.64
N GLY A 68 6.96 2.46 -15.62
CA GLY A 68 6.10 3.55 -15.17
C GLY A 68 6.18 3.89 -13.68
N GLU A 69 6.96 3.17 -12.87
CA GLU A 69 7.05 3.38 -11.42
C GLU A 69 8.49 3.26 -10.90
N THR A 70 8.89 4.18 -10.03
CA THR A 70 10.19 4.15 -9.33
C THR A 70 9.95 4.14 -7.83
N ILE A 71 10.36 3.07 -7.18
CA ILE A 71 10.06 2.81 -5.77
C ILE A 71 11.37 2.78 -4.98
N LYS A 72 11.54 3.72 -4.06
CA LYS A 72 12.69 3.75 -3.16
C LYS A 72 12.40 2.88 -1.94
N LEU A 73 13.21 1.85 -1.72
CA LEU A 73 13.17 1.01 -0.52
C LEU A 73 14.10 1.54 0.58
N GLY A 74 15.09 2.36 0.21
CA GLY A 74 16.06 2.93 1.14
C GLY A 74 17.18 1.94 1.46
N ASP A 75 17.81 2.11 2.61
CA ASP A 75 18.89 1.22 3.04
C ASP A 75 18.31 -0.08 3.62
N ILE A 76 18.94 -1.20 3.28
CA ILE A 76 18.57 -2.54 3.76
C ILE A 76 19.76 -3.14 4.49
N SER A 77 19.61 -3.41 5.78
CA SER A 77 20.68 -3.99 6.61
C SER A 77 21.03 -5.41 6.16
N SER A 78 22.21 -5.90 6.54
CA SER A 78 22.57 -7.31 6.31
C SER A 78 21.56 -8.23 7.00
N ASN A 79 21.07 -9.24 6.28
CA ASN A 79 20.00 -10.16 6.69
C ASN A 79 18.62 -9.52 6.91
N GLU A 80 18.39 -8.31 6.39
CA GLU A 80 17.07 -7.66 6.36
C GLU A 80 16.43 -7.80 4.98
N GLN A 81 15.10 -7.73 4.93
CA GLN A 81 14.36 -7.68 3.67
C GLN A 81 13.34 -6.55 3.66
N ARG A 82 13.07 -6.02 2.46
CA ARG A 82 12.01 -5.05 2.22
C ARG A 82 11.05 -5.60 1.17
N ARG A 83 9.76 -5.35 1.38
CA ARG A 83 8.69 -5.83 0.52
C ARG A 83 7.91 -4.64 -0.01
N VAL A 84 7.68 -4.61 -1.31
CA VAL A 84 6.79 -3.65 -1.95
C VAL A 84 5.81 -4.35 -2.87
N LYS A 85 4.60 -3.81 -2.95
CA LYS A 85 3.57 -4.29 -3.85
C LYS A 85 3.59 -3.46 -5.13
N ILE A 86 3.64 -4.12 -6.28
CA ILE A 86 3.61 -3.49 -7.60
C ILE A 86 2.46 -4.07 -8.43
N HIS A 87 2.03 -3.34 -9.45
CA HIS A 87 0.98 -3.77 -10.37
C HIS A 87 1.58 -3.90 -11.77
N PRO A 88 2.08 -5.09 -12.15
CA PRO A 88 2.74 -5.23 -13.43
C PRO A 88 1.71 -5.14 -14.56
N ILE A 89 2.04 -4.31 -15.55
CA ILE A 89 1.45 -4.26 -16.87
C ILE A 89 2.14 -5.36 -17.70
N SER A 90 1.48 -5.95 -18.70
CA SER A 90 2.04 -7.08 -19.47
C SER A 90 3.43 -6.79 -20.05
N GLY A 91 4.35 -7.77 -20.00
CA GLY A 91 5.68 -7.69 -20.63
C GLY A 91 6.71 -6.84 -19.87
N GLN A 92 6.64 -6.83 -18.54
CA GLN A 92 7.43 -5.91 -17.72
C GLN A 92 8.84 -6.38 -17.38
N GLN A 93 9.77 -5.44 -17.53
CA GLN A 93 11.11 -5.47 -16.98
C GLN A 93 11.06 -4.88 -15.56
N ILE A 94 11.59 -5.62 -14.59
CA ILE A 94 11.81 -5.15 -13.22
C ILE A 94 13.30 -4.98 -13.05
N GLU A 95 13.73 -3.81 -12.59
CA GLU A 95 15.13 -3.54 -12.33
C GLU A 95 15.34 -3.16 -10.88
N ILE A 96 16.50 -3.51 -10.34
CA ILE A 96 16.91 -3.15 -8.99
C ILE A 96 18.25 -2.46 -9.08
N GLU A 97 18.33 -1.27 -8.49
CA GLU A 97 19.56 -0.54 -8.30
C GLU A 97 19.84 -0.44 -6.80
N PHE A 98 21.10 -0.61 -6.42
CA PHE A 98 21.56 -0.42 -5.05
C PHE A 98 23.05 -0.05 -5.05
N THR A 99 23.51 0.46 -3.92
CA THR A 99 24.93 0.72 -3.67
C THR A 99 25.44 -0.30 -2.67
N ASP A 100 26.46 -1.06 -3.04
CA ASP A 100 27.04 -2.11 -2.20
C ASP A 100 27.93 -1.53 -1.07
N GLY A 101 28.45 -2.42 -0.21
CA GLY A 101 29.35 -2.04 0.88
C GLY A 101 30.68 -1.43 0.43
N SER A 102 31.08 -1.60 -0.83
CA SER A 102 32.26 -0.97 -1.42
C SER A 102 31.98 0.45 -1.94
N GLY A 103 30.72 0.88 -1.91
CA GLY A 103 30.27 2.15 -2.49
C GLY A 103 30.04 2.07 -4.00
N LYS A 104 30.10 0.87 -4.59
CA LYS A 104 29.80 0.65 -6.00
C LYS A 104 28.29 0.57 -6.17
N ARG A 105 27.78 1.32 -7.15
CA ARG A 105 26.37 1.25 -7.55
C ARG A 105 26.21 0.17 -8.61
N ASP A 106 25.35 -0.80 -8.33
CA ASP A 106 25.02 -1.90 -9.22
C ASP A 106 23.53 -1.87 -9.58
N ARG A 107 23.24 -2.23 -10.84
CA ARG A 107 21.89 -2.28 -11.38
C ARG A 107 21.68 -3.60 -12.11
N HIS A 108 20.62 -4.29 -11.73
CA HIS A 108 20.27 -5.61 -12.25
C HIS A 108 18.87 -5.57 -12.85
N SER A 109 18.73 -6.12 -14.04
CA SER A 109 17.45 -6.25 -14.73
C SER A 109 16.97 -7.68 -14.69
N PHE A 110 15.67 -7.84 -14.49
CA PHE A 110 14.93 -9.08 -14.58
C PHE A 110 13.76 -8.90 -15.53
N GLU A 111 13.81 -9.62 -16.64
CA GLU A 111 12.75 -9.64 -17.64
C GLU A 111 11.89 -10.87 -17.43
N HIS A 112 10.58 -10.65 -17.25
CA HIS A 112 9.62 -11.73 -17.18
C HIS A 112 8.27 -11.30 -17.75
N GLU A 113 7.64 -12.21 -18.48
CA GLU A 113 6.32 -11.97 -19.03
C GLU A 113 5.25 -12.24 -17.96
N PHE A 114 4.90 -11.19 -17.20
CA PHE A 114 3.79 -11.27 -16.26
C PHE A 114 2.45 -11.24 -17.00
N GLN A 115 1.59 -12.20 -16.67
CA GLN A 115 0.21 -12.16 -17.12
C GLN A 115 -0.52 -10.95 -16.49
N PRO A 116 -1.49 -10.34 -17.20
CA PRO A 116 -2.35 -9.33 -16.59
C PRO A 116 -3.04 -9.89 -15.35
N ASN A 117 -3.06 -9.12 -14.26
CA ASN A 117 -3.57 -9.57 -12.96
C ASN A 117 -2.77 -10.71 -12.34
N PHE A 118 -1.47 -10.85 -12.65
CA PHE A 118 -0.64 -11.80 -11.93
C PHE A 118 -0.60 -11.49 -10.43
N HIS A 119 -0.74 -12.52 -9.61
CA HIS A 119 -0.61 -12.47 -8.16
C HIS A 119 0.53 -13.39 -7.75
N GLY A 120 1.47 -12.88 -6.96
CA GLY A 120 2.55 -13.69 -6.45
C GLY A 120 3.62 -12.88 -5.75
N GLU A 121 4.72 -13.56 -5.48
CA GLU A 121 5.90 -12.97 -4.88
C GLU A 121 7.12 -13.25 -5.74
N LEU A 122 7.91 -12.20 -5.98
CA LEU A 122 9.20 -12.24 -6.65
C LEU A 122 10.26 -11.78 -5.66
N GLU A 123 11.20 -12.67 -5.33
CA GLU A 123 12.26 -12.38 -4.36
C GLU A 123 13.59 -12.13 -5.08
N PHE A 124 14.22 -11.01 -4.79
CA PHE A 124 15.58 -10.68 -5.19
C PHE A 124 16.51 -10.80 -3.99
N ARG A 125 17.54 -11.63 -4.14
CA ARG A 125 18.57 -11.85 -3.12
C ARG A 125 19.82 -11.11 -3.53
N LEU A 126 20.18 -10.08 -2.76
CA LEU A 126 21.45 -9.38 -2.91
C LEU A 126 22.53 -10.24 -2.24
N LEU A 127 23.49 -10.71 -3.02
CA LEU A 127 24.60 -11.55 -2.56
C LEU A 127 25.92 -10.78 -2.72
N ASP A 128 26.96 -11.19 -2.01
CA ASP A 128 28.27 -10.57 -2.14
C ASP A 128 28.80 -10.76 -3.58
N GLY A 129 28.78 -9.70 -4.38
CA GLY A 129 29.20 -9.70 -5.78
C GLY A 129 28.20 -10.25 -6.79
N ALA A 130 26.96 -10.55 -6.40
CA ALA A 130 25.93 -11.04 -7.32
C ALA A 130 24.52 -10.65 -6.88
N VAL A 131 23.56 -10.70 -7.80
CA VAL A 131 22.13 -10.65 -7.47
C VAL A 131 21.49 -11.93 -7.99
N GLY A 132 20.85 -12.67 -7.08
CA GLY A 132 20.02 -13.82 -7.43
C GLY A 132 18.55 -13.42 -7.48
N CYS A 133 17.79 -14.06 -8.36
CA CYS A 133 16.33 -14.04 -8.30
C CYS A 133 15.87 -15.41 -7.81
N ALA A 134 15.10 -15.44 -6.72
CA ALA A 134 14.48 -16.63 -6.18
C ALA A 134 13.00 -16.68 -6.57
N ASN A 135 12.55 -17.89 -6.92
CA ASN A 135 11.28 -18.25 -7.55
C ASN A 135 10.12 -17.26 -7.42
N LEU A 136 9.49 -16.98 -8.56
CA LEU A 136 8.08 -16.61 -8.64
C LEU A 136 7.26 -17.69 -7.94
N THR A 137 6.81 -17.41 -6.73
CA THR A 137 5.95 -18.34 -6.00
C THR A 137 4.53 -17.89 -6.25
N GLU A 138 3.80 -18.63 -7.09
CA GLU A 138 2.35 -18.48 -7.18
C GLU A 138 1.76 -18.88 -5.82
N PRO A 139 0.83 -18.09 -5.27
CA PRO A 139 0.10 -18.53 -4.07
C PRO A 139 -0.66 -19.83 -4.39
N PRO A 140 -0.81 -20.74 -3.41
CA PRO A 140 -1.51 -22.01 -3.58
C PRO A 140 -2.98 -21.87 -3.97
#